data_AF-A0A519RU75-F1
#
_entry.id   AF-A0A519RU75-F1
#
_cell.length_a   1.000
_cell.length_b   1.000
_cell.length_c   1.000
_cell.angle_alpha   90.00
_cell.angle_beta   90.00
_cell.angle_gamma   90.00
#
_symmetry.space_group_name_H-M   'P 1'
#
loop_
_entity.id
_entity.type
_entity.pdbx_description
1 polymer ?
#
loop_
_entity_poly.entity_id
_entity_poly.type
_entity_poly.pdbx_seq_one_letter_code
_entity_poly.pdbx_strand_id
1 'polypeptide(L)'
;MKGIIYQNAELISKSKILIQKKMMKIIHRVPEYFLHPLLMFAEYSVLLNYSIDDHAKYNDAYARKYQKFSKVLEGSSVLCEENLYENDTAFLIISADKLENGCIVHTSESLQNICGPDRSQYKGVHITKLFPPGFRAHYE
;
A
#
# COMPACT_ATOMS: atom_id res chain seq x y z
N MET A 1 -48.09 -15.58 -5.76
CA MET A 1 -47.17 -14.68 -6.50
C MET A 1 -46.52 -13.61 -5.62
N LYS A 2 -47.26 -12.87 -4.75
CA LYS A 2 -46.68 -11.83 -3.86
C LYS A 2 -45.60 -12.32 -2.88
N GLY A 3 -45.70 -13.56 -2.37
CA GLY A 3 -44.71 -14.11 -1.43
C GLY A 3 -43.30 -14.34 -2.02
N ILE A 4 -43.22 -14.68 -3.30
CA ILE A 4 -41.95 -14.92 -4.00
C ILE A 4 -41.20 -13.60 -4.23
N ILE A 5 -41.93 -12.54 -4.59
CA ILE A 5 -41.37 -11.19 -4.77
C ILE A 5 -40.79 -10.68 -3.45
N TYR A 6 -41.51 -10.88 -2.33
CA TYR A 6 -41.06 -10.45 -1.02
C TYR A 6 -39.80 -11.22 -0.56
N GLN A 7 -39.79 -12.55 -0.74
CA GLN A 7 -38.61 -13.37 -0.43
C GLN A 7 -37.40 -12.98 -1.27
N ASN A 8 -37.59 -12.71 -2.56
CA ASN A 8 -36.51 -12.24 -3.43
C ASN A 8 -35.97 -10.87 -2.97
N ALA A 9 -36.85 -9.93 -2.62
CA ALA A 9 -36.44 -8.62 -2.10
C ALA A 9 -35.66 -8.74 -0.78
N GLU A 10 -36.09 -9.62 0.12
CA GLU A 10 -35.40 -9.87 1.39
C GLU A 10 -34.02 -10.51 1.17
N LEU A 11 -33.92 -11.44 0.22
CA LEU A 11 -32.66 -12.13 -0.11
C LEU A 11 -31.66 -11.20 -0.81
N ILE A 12 -32.15 -10.29 -1.66
CA ILE A 12 -31.35 -9.20 -2.25
C ILE A 12 -30.83 -8.26 -1.16
N SER A 13 -31.69 -7.85 -0.22
CA SER A 13 -31.31 -6.98 0.89
C SER A 13 -30.23 -7.60 1.78
N LYS A 14 -30.42 -8.87 2.18
CA LYS A 14 -29.44 -9.63 2.97
C LYS A 14 -28.10 -9.76 2.24
N SER A 15 -28.14 -10.07 0.94
CA SER A 15 -26.94 -10.16 0.09
C SER A 15 -26.21 -8.82 -0.01
N LYS A 16 -26.94 -7.70 -0.16
CA LYS A 16 -26.38 -6.34 -0.21
C LYS A 16 -25.62 -6.00 1.09
N ILE A 17 -26.20 -6.31 2.25
CA ILE A 17 -25.55 -6.10 3.56
C ILE A 17 -24.27 -6.93 3.69
N LEU A 18 -24.30 -8.18 3.22
CA LEU A 18 -23.18 -9.11 3.30
C LEU A 18 -22.01 -8.68 2.40
N ILE A 19 -22.32 -8.26 1.16
CA ILE A 19 -21.36 -7.68 0.23
C ILE A 19 -20.78 -6.39 0.81
N GLN A 20 -21.60 -5.50 1.36
CA GLN A 20 -21.15 -4.26 1.96
C GLN A 20 -20.20 -4.49 3.15
N LYS A 21 -20.48 -5.48 4.01
CA LYS A 21 -19.55 -5.87 5.10
C LYS A 21 -18.22 -6.41 4.58
N LYS A 22 -18.23 -7.22 3.51
CA LYS A 22 -17.01 -7.73 2.88
C LYS A 22 -16.20 -6.63 2.21
N MET A 23 -16.87 -5.74 1.48
CA MET A 23 -16.25 -4.54 0.90
C MET A 23 -15.63 -3.68 1.99
N MET A 24 -16.34 -3.40 3.09
CA MET A 24 -15.78 -2.65 4.21
C MET A 24 -14.55 -3.32 4.79
N LYS A 25 -14.54 -4.64 5.00
CA LYS A 25 -13.34 -5.35 5.46
C LYS A 25 -12.15 -5.19 4.50
N ILE A 26 -12.39 -5.25 3.19
CA ILE A 26 -11.36 -5.03 2.18
C ILE A 26 -10.86 -3.58 2.25
N ILE A 27 -11.72 -2.56 2.24
CA ILE A 27 -11.29 -1.15 2.27
C ILE A 27 -10.52 -0.81 3.58
N HIS A 28 -10.62 -1.61 4.65
CA HIS A 28 -9.87 -1.37 5.90
C HIS A 28 -8.50 -2.07 5.98
N ARG A 29 -8.18 -2.99 5.06
CA ARG A 29 -7.00 -3.85 5.15
C ARG A 29 -5.92 -3.56 4.12
N VAL A 30 -6.10 -2.51 3.32
CA VAL A 30 -5.57 -2.51 1.97
C VAL A 30 -4.71 -1.27 1.72
N PRO A 31 -3.63 -1.37 0.93
CA PRO A 31 -2.64 -0.31 0.80
C PRO A 31 -3.19 0.92 0.05
N GLU A 32 -2.42 1.99 0.07
CA GLU A 32 -2.77 3.35 -0.38
C GLU A 32 -3.51 3.42 -1.74
N TYR A 33 -3.18 2.54 -2.69
CA TYR A 33 -3.82 2.46 -4.01
C TYR A 33 -5.31 2.07 -3.99
N PHE A 34 -5.86 1.65 -2.84
CA PHE A 34 -7.32 1.41 -2.67
C PHE A 34 -8.06 2.54 -1.93
N LEU A 35 -7.42 3.68 -1.69
CA LEU A 35 -8.12 4.90 -1.31
C LEU A 35 -8.77 5.58 -2.51
N HIS A 36 -8.23 5.39 -3.71
CA HIS A 36 -8.70 5.98 -4.96
C HIS A 36 -10.17 5.69 -5.29
N PRO A 37 -10.70 4.47 -5.07
CA PRO A 37 -12.13 4.21 -5.24
C PRO A 37 -13.04 5.12 -4.38
N LEU A 38 -12.61 5.55 -3.19
CA LEU A 38 -13.43 6.45 -2.35
C LEU A 38 -13.55 7.85 -2.97
N LEU A 39 -12.47 8.37 -3.56
CA LEU A 39 -12.49 9.62 -4.31
C LEU A 39 -13.38 9.49 -5.55
N MET A 40 -13.23 8.42 -6.33
CA MET A 40 -14.10 8.18 -7.49
C MET A 40 -15.58 8.09 -7.10
N PHE A 41 -15.92 7.44 -5.98
CA PHE A 41 -17.31 7.38 -5.51
C PHE A 41 -17.83 8.75 -5.04
N ALA A 42 -16.98 9.57 -4.42
CA ALA A 42 -17.34 10.93 -4.07
C ALA A 42 -17.66 11.74 -5.34
N GLU A 43 -16.76 11.72 -6.33
CA GLU A 43 -16.93 12.42 -7.61
C GLU A 43 -18.17 11.93 -8.37
N TYR A 44 -18.36 10.61 -8.46
CA TYR A 44 -19.55 10.00 -9.06
C TYR A 44 -20.84 10.49 -8.38
N SER A 45 -20.83 10.59 -7.05
CA SER A 45 -22.03 10.99 -6.29
C SER A 45 -22.44 12.44 -6.59
N VAL A 46 -21.48 13.33 -6.86
CA VAL A 46 -21.77 14.70 -7.31
C VAL A 46 -22.21 14.73 -8.78
N LEU A 47 -21.45 14.06 -9.66
CA LEU A 47 -21.61 14.18 -11.11
C LEU A 47 -22.84 13.45 -11.65
N LEU A 48 -23.20 12.31 -11.06
CA LEU A 48 -24.23 11.42 -11.62
C LEU A 48 -25.44 11.23 -10.70
N ASN A 49 -25.24 11.30 -9.37
CA ASN A 49 -26.34 11.15 -8.41
C ASN A 49 -26.82 12.47 -7.80
N TYR A 50 -26.12 13.60 -8.06
CA TYR A 50 -26.41 14.91 -7.46
C TYR A 50 -26.54 14.88 -5.92
N SER A 51 -25.87 13.93 -5.27
CA SER A 51 -25.95 13.69 -3.82
C SER A 51 -24.72 14.28 -3.14
N ILE A 52 -24.88 15.49 -2.61
CA ILE A 52 -23.83 16.19 -1.85
C ILE A 52 -23.52 15.45 -0.55
N ASP A 53 -24.53 14.85 0.07
CA ASP A 53 -24.38 14.08 1.32
C ASP A 53 -23.52 12.83 1.10
N ASP A 54 -23.74 12.10 0.01
CA ASP A 54 -22.91 10.93 -0.31
C ASP A 54 -21.48 11.34 -0.69
N HIS A 55 -21.31 12.45 -1.42
CA HIS A 55 -19.99 13.02 -1.66
C HIS A 55 -19.25 13.32 -0.36
N ALA A 56 -19.87 14.07 0.55
CA ALA A 56 -19.27 14.41 1.85
C ALA A 56 -18.89 13.14 2.63
N LYS A 57 -19.78 12.15 2.66
CA LYS A 57 -19.54 10.86 3.33
C LYS A 57 -18.35 10.10 2.76
N TYR A 58 -18.22 10.00 1.44
CA TYR A 58 -17.11 9.28 0.80
C TYR A 58 -15.79 10.05 0.92
N ASN A 59 -15.84 11.37 0.83
CA ASN A 59 -14.67 12.23 0.99
C ASN A 59 -14.15 12.23 2.44
N ASP A 60 -15.04 12.29 3.44
CA ASP A 60 -14.69 12.13 4.86
C ASP A 60 -14.13 10.73 5.17
N ALA A 61 -14.63 9.70 4.49
CA ALA A 61 -14.08 8.35 4.62
C ALA A 61 -12.68 8.25 4.01
N TYR A 62 -12.43 8.93 2.89
CA TYR A 62 -11.10 9.06 2.31
C TYR A 62 -10.15 9.79 3.25
N ALA A 63 -10.50 11.00 3.70
CA ALA A 63 -9.65 11.84 4.54
C ALA A 63 -9.22 11.14 5.84
N ARG A 64 -10.17 10.48 6.54
CA ARG A 64 -9.86 9.73 7.76
C ARG A 64 -8.91 8.56 7.51
N LYS A 65 -9.07 7.87 6.39
CA LYS A 65 -8.20 6.74 6.03
C LYS A 65 -6.82 7.22 5.60
N TYR A 66 -6.75 8.25 4.76
CA TYR A 66 -5.51 8.89 4.36
C TYR A 66 -4.70 9.33 5.58
N GLN A 67 -5.33 10.04 6.53
CA GLN A 67 -4.66 10.46 7.75
C GLN A 67 -4.16 9.28 8.60
N LYS A 68 -4.96 8.19 8.70
CA LYS A 68 -4.53 6.97 9.40
C LYS A 68 -3.31 6.34 8.72
N PHE A 69 -3.27 6.28 7.39
CA PHE A 69 -2.12 5.76 6.65
C PHE A 69 -0.90 6.69 6.74
N SER A 70 -1.07 8.01 6.66
CA SER A 70 0.01 8.98 6.88
C SER A 70 0.67 8.79 8.24
N LYS A 71 -0.12 8.63 9.31
CA LYS A 71 0.42 8.37 10.66
C LYS A 71 1.13 7.03 10.79
N VAL A 72 0.64 5.99 10.11
CA VAL A 72 1.33 4.69 10.07
C VAL A 72 2.68 4.85 9.37
N LEU A 73 2.71 5.55 8.23
CA LEU A 73 3.94 5.84 7.52
C LEU A 73 4.89 6.69 8.37
N GLU A 74 4.43 7.77 9.00
CA GLU A 74 5.24 8.61 9.89
C GLU A 74 5.82 7.82 11.08
N GLY A 75 5.08 6.85 11.64
CA GLY A 75 5.56 6.00 12.73
C GLY A 75 6.45 4.83 12.29
N SER A 76 6.26 4.29 11.08
CA SER A 76 7.02 3.13 10.57
C SER A 76 8.19 3.50 9.66
N SER A 77 8.28 4.75 9.18
CA SER A 77 9.34 5.21 8.27
C SER A 77 10.50 5.91 8.97
N VAL A 78 10.37 6.23 10.26
CA VAL A 78 11.50 6.72 11.06
C VAL A 78 12.28 5.51 11.54
N LEU A 79 13.39 5.22 10.85
CA LEU A 79 14.39 4.28 11.35
C LEU A 79 14.97 4.85 12.65
N CYS A 80 14.85 4.09 13.74
CA CYS A 80 15.46 4.35 15.04
C CYS A 80 16.33 3.13 15.43
N GLU A 81 17.19 3.27 16.43
CA GLU A 81 18.09 2.18 16.84
C GLU A 81 17.32 0.91 17.22
N GLU A 82 16.11 1.05 17.75
CA GLU A 82 15.27 -0.08 18.17
C GLU A 82 14.65 -0.86 16.99
N ASN A 83 14.31 -0.20 15.86
CA ASN A 83 13.62 -0.85 14.73
C ASN A 83 14.55 -1.21 13.54
N LEU A 84 15.80 -0.76 13.58
CA LEU A 84 16.79 -0.97 12.50
C LEU A 84 17.07 -2.46 12.22
N TYR A 85 16.96 -3.29 13.26
CA TYR A 85 17.28 -4.73 13.21
C TYR A 85 16.03 -5.63 13.23
N GLU A 86 14.83 -5.05 13.07
CA GLU A 86 13.61 -5.85 12.95
C GLU A 86 13.59 -6.65 11.63
N ASN A 87 12.91 -7.79 11.65
CA ASN A 87 12.89 -8.74 10.52
C ASN A 87 12.25 -8.18 9.24
N ASP A 88 11.46 -7.11 9.36
CA ASP A 88 10.75 -6.45 8.27
C ASP A 88 11.57 -5.29 7.67
N THR A 89 12.73 -4.97 8.25
CA THR A 89 13.64 -3.91 7.80
C THR A 89 14.88 -4.52 7.17
N ALA A 90 15.28 -4.09 5.98
CA ALA A 90 16.53 -4.51 5.35
C ALA A 90 17.51 -3.35 5.18
N PHE A 91 18.80 -3.63 5.35
CA PHE A 91 19.86 -2.66 5.16
C PHE A 91 20.97 -3.21 4.27
N LEU A 92 21.64 -2.28 3.58
CA LEU A 92 22.75 -2.53 2.67
C LEU A 92 23.92 -1.66 3.12
N ILE A 93 25.13 -2.23 3.14
CA ILE A 93 26.36 -1.45 3.32
C ILE A 93 27.00 -1.30 1.96
N ILE A 94 27.17 -0.05 1.54
CA ILE A 94 27.74 0.32 0.24
C ILE A 94 29.16 0.81 0.48
N SER A 95 30.12 0.30 -0.30
CA SER A 95 31.50 0.75 -0.24
C SER A 95 31.62 2.17 -0.77
N ALA A 96 32.36 3.01 -0.04
CA ALA A 96 32.78 4.33 -0.49
C ALA A 96 34.24 4.34 -0.97
N ASP A 97 34.91 3.18 -1.00
CA ASP A 97 36.30 3.09 -1.45
C ASP A 97 36.39 3.37 -2.95
N LYS A 98 37.40 4.12 -3.39
CA LYS A 98 37.54 4.53 -4.81
C LYS A 98 37.48 3.38 -5.81
N LEU A 99 37.92 2.19 -5.45
CA LEU A 99 37.95 1.01 -6.33
C LEU A 99 36.61 0.26 -6.39
N GLU A 100 35.80 0.36 -5.33
CA GLU A 100 34.54 -0.37 -5.20
C GLU A 100 33.36 0.58 -4.91
N ASN A 101 33.51 1.87 -5.23
CA ASN A 101 32.55 2.89 -4.87
C ASN A 101 31.17 2.53 -5.44
N GLY A 102 30.16 2.54 -4.57
CA GLY A 102 28.79 2.18 -4.93
C GLY A 102 28.51 0.68 -4.98
N CYS A 103 29.50 -0.20 -4.76
CA CYS A 103 29.28 -1.64 -4.65
C CYS A 103 28.75 -2.04 -3.27
N ILE A 104 27.79 -2.97 -3.25
CA ILE A 104 27.21 -3.51 -2.02
C ILE A 104 28.20 -4.51 -1.39
N VAL A 105 28.71 -4.20 -0.20
CA VAL A 105 29.67 -5.05 0.53
C VAL A 105 28.94 -6.01 1.46
N HIS A 106 27.82 -5.58 2.02
CA HIS A 106 27.03 -6.35 2.98
C HIS A 106 25.53 -6.13 2.79
N THR A 107 24.76 -7.16 3.13
CA THR A 107 23.30 -7.21 3.06
C THR A 107 22.76 -7.86 4.33
N SER A 108 21.72 -7.27 4.94
CA SER A 108 21.02 -7.91 6.06
C SER A 108 20.38 -9.25 5.66
N GLU A 109 20.06 -10.09 6.65
CA GLU A 109 19.36 -11.36 6.41
C GLU A 109 17.91 -11.15 5.95
N SER A 110 17.24 -10.16 6.54
CA SER A 110 15.88 -9.74 6.19
C SER A 110 15.70 -9.34 4.72
N LEU A 111 16.77 -8.97 4.01
CA LEU A 111 16.70 -8.64 2.59
C LEU A 111 16.07 -9.76 1.75
N GLN A 112 16.27 -11.03 2.15
CA GLN A 112 15.72 -12.16 1.42
C GLN A 112 14.18 -12.21 1.44
N ASN A 113 13.57 -11.64 2.50
CA ASN A 113 12.13 -11.57 2.66
C ASN A 113 11.52 -10.48 1.74
N ILE A 114 12.30 -9.46 1.39
CA ILE A 114 11.85 -8.29 0.62
C ILE A 114 12.17 -8.46 -0.87
N CYS A 115 13.40 -8.86 -1.19
CA CYS A 115 13.93 -8.87 -2.55
C CYS A 115 14.14 -10.28 -3.14
N GLY A 116 13.65 -11.32 -2.46
CA GLY A 116 13.71 -12.71 -2.91
C GLY A 116 14.81 -13.55 -2.24
N PRO A 117 14.77 -14.88 -2.40
CA PRO A 117 15.42 -15.83 -1.50
C PRO A 117 16.96 -15.83 -1.53
N ASP A 118 17.56 -15.39 -2.63
CA ASP A 118 19.01 -15.35 -2.76
C ASP A 118 19.53 -13.93 -2.52
N ARG A 119 20.06 -13.67 -1.32
CA ARG A 119 20.71 -12.39 -1.01
C ARG A 119 22.13 -12.29 -1.58
N SER A 120 22.77 -13.42 -1.89
CA SER A 120 24.17 -13.45 -2.31
C SER A 120 24.38 -12.77 -3.67
N GLN A 121 23.35 -12.78 -4.51
CA GLN A 121 23.33 -12.11 -5.80
C GLN A 121 23.55 -10.59 -5.72
N TYR A 122 23.33 -9.97 -4.56
CA TYR A 122 23.47 -8.52 -4.38
C TYR A 122 24.88 -8.10 -3.96
N LYS A 123 25.69 -9.01 -3.43
CA LYS A 123 27.05 -8.68 -2.96
C LYS A 123 27.97 -8.41 -4.16
N GLY A 124 28.73 -7.33 -4.10
CA GLY A 124 29.61 -6.85 -5.18
C GLY A 124 28.87 -6.20 -6.35
N VAL A 125 27.54 -6.10 -6.28
CA VAL A 125 26.72 -5.42 -7.29
C VAL A 125 26.69 -3.93 -6.98
N HIS A 126 26.84 -3.10 -8.01
CA HIS A 126 26.67 -1.66 -7.89
C HIS A 126 25.22 -1.30 -7.58
N ILE A 127 25.01 -0.39 -6.61
CA ILE A 127 23.69 -0.04 -6.07
C ILE A 127 22.69 0.39 -7.15
N THR A 128 23.16 1.02 -8.23
CA THR A 128 22.31 1.47 -9.36
C THR A 128 21.53 0.34 -10.02
N LYS A 129 22.03 -0.90 -9.97
CA LYS A 129 21.33 -2.07 -10.54
C LYS A 129 20.05 -2.42 -9.77
N LEU A 130 19.91 -1.99 -8.51
CA LEU A 130 18.68 -2.14 -7.75
C LEU A 130 17.59 -1.16 -8.21
N PHE A 131 17.96 -0.05 -8.84
CA PHE A 131 16.98 0.92 -9.31
C PHE A 131 16.27 0.41 -10.58
N PRO A 132 15.00 0.80 -10.78
CA PRO A 132 14.30 0.54 -12.03
C PRO A 132 15.09 1.10 -13.22
N PRO A 133 15.04 0.47 -14.41
CA PRO A 133 15.85 0.86 -15.56
C PRO A 133 15.80 2.36 -15.91
N GLY A 134 14.63 2.98 -15.80
CA GLY A 134 14.44 4.41 -16.09
C GLY A 134 15.12 5.37 -15.10
N PHE A 135 15.49 4.90 -13.90
CA PHE A 135 16.16 5.71 -12.88
C PHE A 135 17.67 5.56 -12.89
N ARG A 136 18.22 4.50 -13.49
CA ARG A 136 19.66 4.20 -13.42
C ARG A 136 20.52 5.32 -14.01
N ALA A 137 20.08 5.90 -15.12
CA ALA A 137 20.78 6.97 -15.83
C ALA A 137 20.94 8.27 -15.02
N HIS A 138 20.22 8.43 -13.91
CA HIS A 138 20.36 9.59 -13.02
C HIS A 138 21.44 9.42 -11.94
N TYR A 139 21.95 8.20 -11.78
CA TYR A 139 22.85 7.82 -10.67
C TYR A 139 24.12 7.09 -11.14
N GLU A 140 24.34 6.99 -12.46
CA GLU A 140 25.61 6.60 -13.10
C GLU A 140 26.42 7.85 -13.45
#